data_AF-A0A2V8CP31-F1
#
_entry.id   AF-A0A2V8CP31-F1
#
_cell.length_a   1.000
_cell.length_b   1.000
_cell.length_c   1.000
_cell.angle_alpha   90.00
_cell.angle_beta   90.00
_cell.angle_gamma   90.00
#
_symmetry.space_group_name_H-M   'P 1'
#
loop_
_entity.id
_entity.type
_entity.pdbx_description
1 polymer ?
#
loop_
_entity_poly.entity_id
_entity_poly.type
_entity_poly.pdbx_seq_one_letter_code
_entity_poly.pdbx_strand_id
1 'polypeptide(L)'
;MKKTLLVLAAAAVASAIGFAQSSSARQQLARGREAWDQRLTKTAIEAVQEATRDPATAAEAHELLGIIYAFKGWQQDNVFPGFHDEPAYREKALAELQAALKADPRRFTARQAQIVAEGFAAADRVDPMLRRPAITLLDAQIERGRSPDVPIGELIETLQTRMKAQADSTPYF
;
A
#
# COMPACT_ATOMS: atom_id res chain seq x y z
N MET A 1 -16.30 -24.54 53.19
CA MET A 1 -17.12 -24.41 51.97
C MET A 1 -17.34 -22.97 51.47
N LYS A 2 -16.68 -21.93 52.03
CA LYS A 2 -16.83 -20.52 51.55
C LYS A 2 -15.85 -20.09 50.45
N LYS A 3 -14.76 -20.83 50.22
CA LYS A 3 -13.72 -20.48 49.22
C LYS A 3 -14.10 -20.86 47.79
N THR A 4 -14.99 -21.83 47.59
CA THR A 4 -15.39 -22.31 46.26
C THR A 4 -16.37 -21.38 45.54
N LEU A 5 -17.19 -20.62 46.29
CA LEU A 5 -18.16 -19.67 45.73
C LEU A 5 -17.51 -18.39 45.18
N LEU A 6 -16.35 -17.98 45.71
CA LEU A 6 -15.62 -16.79 45.26
C LEU A 6 -14.94 -17.01 43.89
N VAL A 7 -14.53 -18.23 43.56
CA VAL A 7 -13.86 -18.55 42.29
C VAL A 7 -14.85 -18.57 41.12
N LEU A 8 -16.10 -19.03 41.33
CA LEU A 8 -17.13 -19.05 40.29
C LEU A 8 -17.65 -17.64 39.94
N ALA A 9 -17.73 -16.72 40.90
CA ALA A 9 -18.15 -15.35 40.64
C ALA A 9 -17.11 -14.57 39.80
N ALA A 10 -15.82 -14.79 40.04
CA ALA A 10 -14.75 -14.14 39.27
C ALA A 10 -14.71 -14.60 37.80
N ALA A 11 -14.97 -15.88 37.52
CA ALA A 11 -15.01 -16.41 36.16
C ALA A 11 -16.20 -15.86 35.33
N ALA A 12 -17.36 -15.68 35.95
CA ALA A 12 -18.53 -15.11 35.29
C ALA A 12 -18.35 -13.62 34.92
N VAL A 13 -17.70 -12.84 35.80
CA VAL A 13 -17.42 -11.42 35.54
C VAL A 13 -16.36 -11.24 34.45
N ALA A 14 -15.29 -12.06 34.45
CA ALA A 14 -14.27 -12.03 33.40
C ALA A 14 -14.85 -12.38 32.02
N SER A 15 -15.79 -13.34 31.97
CA SER A 15 -16.47 -13.73 30.73
C SER A 15 -17.32 -12.58 30.17
N ALA A 16 -18.12 -11.92 31.02
CA ALA A 16 -19.01 -10.83 30.61
C ALA A 16 -18.25 -9.60 30.09
N ILE A 17 -17.10 -9.27 30.68
CA ILE A 17 -16.24 -8.17 30.24
C ILE A 17 -15.63 -8.47 28.86
N GLY A 18 -15.17 -9.71 28.65
CA GLY A 18 -14.65 -10.14 27.34
C GLY A 18 -15.69 -10.04 26.22
N PHE A 19 -16.93 -10.47 26.47
CA PHE A 19 -18.02 -10.35 25.48
C PHE A 19 -18.37 -8.90 25.14
N ALA A 20 -18.41 -8.01 26.13
CA ALA A 20 -18.70 -6.59 25.90
C ALA A 20 -17.57 -5.90 25.11
N GLN A 21 -16.31 -6.15 25.46
CA GLN A 21 -15.17 -5.59 24.72
C GLN A 21 -15.12 -6.09 23.28
N SER A 22 -15.32 -7.39 23.04
CA SER A 22 -15.35 -7.92 21.67
C SER A 22 -16.54 -7.42 20.85
N SER A 23 -17.68 -7.13 21.48
CA SER A 23 -18.80 -6.48 20.78
C SER A 23 -18.44 -5.05 20.33
N SER A 24 -17.70 -4.30 21.15
CA SER A 24 -17.22 -2.96 20.78
C SER A 24 -16.14 -3.00 19.70
N ALA A 25 -15.21 -3.95 19.76
CA ALA A 25 -14.14 -4.08 18.77
C ALA A 25 -14.66 -4.45 17.38
N ARG A 26 -15.61 -5.40 17.31
CA ARG A 26 -16.29 -5.72 16.04
C ARG A 26 -17.08 -4.53 15.50
N GLN A 27 -17.73 -3.75 16.36
CA GLN A 27 -18.44 -2.54 15.92
C GLN A 27 -17.49 -1.49 15.35
N GLN A 28 -16.33 -1.28 15.97
CA GLN A 28 -15.30 -0.38 15.45
C GLN A 28 -14.71 -0.87 14.13
N LEU A 29 -14.48 -2.17 14.00
CA LEU A 29 -14.03 -2.78 12.75
C LEU A 29 -15.03 -2.55 11.62
N ALA A 30 -16.32 -2.79 11.87
CA ALA A 30 -17.39 -2.56 10.90
C ALA A 30 -17.48 -1.08 10.48
N ARG A 31 -17.44 -0.17 11.46
CA ARG A 31 -17.42 1.28 11.22
C ARG A 31 -16.21 1.70 10.39
N GLY A 32 -15.04 1.14 10.69
CA GLY A 32 -13.81 1.40 9.96
C GLY A 32 -13.89 0.96 8.51
N ARG A 33 -14.49 -0.21 8.25
CA ARG A 33 -14.74 -0.72 6.90
C ARG A 33 -15.71 0.17 6.12
N GLU A 34 -16.83 0.55 6.72
CA GLU A 34 -17.81 1.44 6.08
C GLU A 34 -17.20 2.81 5.74
N ALA A 35 -16.42 3.39 6.66
CA ALA A 35 -15.71 4.63 6.41
C ALA A 35 -14.69 4.48 5.27
N TRP A 36 -14.01 3.34 5.17
CA TRP A 36 -13.06 3.05 4.11
C TRP A 36 -13.73 2.89 2.74
N ASP A 37 -14.90 2.26 2.68
CA ASP A 37 -15.69 2.13 1.46
C ASP A 37 -16.11 3.51 0.91
N GLN A 38 -16.31 4.48 1.81
CA GLN A 38 -16.57 5.88 1.48
C GLN A 38 -15.30 6.72 1.27
N ARG A 39 -14.10 6.10 1.32
CA ARG A 39 -12.79 6.76 1.24
C ARG A 39 -12.52 7.81 2.32
N LEU A 40 -13.21 7.72 3.47
CA LEU A 40 -12.97 8.56 4.65
C LEU A 40 -11.79 8.01 5.46
N THR A 41 -10.57 8.09 4.90
CA THR A 41 -9.39 7.37 5.41
C THR A 41 -9.05 7.67 6.86
N LYS A 42 -9.19 8.94 7.30
CA LYS A 42 -8.90 9.32 8.68
C LYS A 42 -9.82 8.59 9.67
N THR A 43 -11.13 8.66 9.43
CA THR A 43 -12.15 8.01 10.25
C THR A 43 -12.01 6.49 10.22
N ALA A 44 -11.67 5.93 9.05
CA ALA A 44 -11.39 4.50 8.92
C ALA A 44 -10.20 4.09 9.82
N ILE A 45 -9.06 4.78 9.71
CA ILE A 45 -7.85 4.47 10.50
C ILE A 45 -8.16 4.54 12.00
N GLU A 46 -8.80 5.62 12.47
CA GLU A 46 -9.13 5.81 13.88
C GLU A 46 -10.01 4.66 14.42
N ALA A 47 -11.04 4.26 13.67
CA ALA A 47 -11.93 3.16 14.08
C ALA A 47 -11.21 1.80 14.06
N VAL A 48 -10.47 1.49 13.00
CA VAL A 48 -9.80 0.19 12.87
C VAL A 48 -8.66 0.04 13.89
N GLN A 49 -7.95 1.12 14.23
CA GLN A 49 -6.93 1.12 15.29
C GLN A 49 -7.47 0.73 16.66
N GLU A 50 -8.72 1.05 16.97
CA GLU A 50 -9.32 0.58 18.23
C GLU A 50 -9.59 -0.93 18.17
N ALA A 51 -10.05 -1.42 17.01
CA ALA A 51 -10.36 -2.83 16.80
C ALA A 51 -9.13 -3.75 16.82
N THR A 52 -7.92 -3.25 16.62
CA THR A 52 -6.70 -4.08 16.72
C THR A 52 -6.38 -4.52 18.15
N ARG A 53 -6.92 -3.82 19.15
CA ARG A 53 -6.65 -4.10 20.58
C ARG A 53 -7.34 -5.36 21.10
N ASP A 54 -8.39 -5.82 20.43
CA ASP A 54 -9.09 -7.05 20.79
C ASP A 54 -8.54 -8.24 19.96
N PRO A 55 -8.03 -9.30 20.61
CA PRO A 55 -7.52 -10.49 19.92
C PRO A 55 -8.52 -11.14 18.94
N ALA A 56 -9.82 -11.03 19.21
CA ALA A 56 -10.87 -11.62 18.37
C ALA A 56 -11.03 -10.89 17.02
N THR A 57 -10.62 -9.63 16.93
CA THR A 57 -10.67 -8.82 15.70
C THR A 57 -9.30 -8.43 15.17
N ALA A 58 -8.23 -8.64 15.95
CA ALA A 58 -6.88 -8.19 15.65
C ALA A 58 -6.42 -8.57 14.23
N ALA A 59 -6.60 -9.81 13.81
CA ALA A 59 -6.16 -10.26 12.48
C ALA A 59 -6.83 -9.47 11.33
N GLU A 60 -8.14 -9.26 11.41
CA GLU A 60 -8.89 -8.52 10.39
C GLU A 60 -8.64 -7.01 10.49
N ALA A 61 -8.54 -6.47 11.69
CA ALA A 61 -8.27 -5.06 11.91
C ALA A 61 -6.87 -4.66 11.42
N HIS A 62 -5.84 -5.44 11.77
CA HIS A 62 -4.48 -5.25 11.29
C HIS A 62 -4.41 -5.39 9.76
N GLU A 63 -5.12 -6.34 9.16
CA GLU A 63 -5.18 -6.45 7.70
C GLU A 63 -5.77 -5.18 7.08
N LEU A 64 -6.92 -4.71 7.57
CA LEU A 64 -7.59 -3.53 7.02
C LEU A 64 -6.73 -2.27 7.19
N LEU A 65 -6.06 -2.08 8.33
CA LEU A 65 -5.10 -0.98 8.50
C LEU A 65 -3.94 -1.10 7.52
N GLY A 66 -3.39 -2.28 7.34
CA GLY A 66 -2.33 -2.55 6.38
C GLY A 66 -2.71 -2.15 4.95
N ILE A 67 -3.92 -2.51 4.52
CA ILE A 67 -4.47 -2.15 3.21
C ILE A 67 -4.65 -0.62 3.10
N ILE A 68 -5.23 0.03 4.11
CA ILE A 68 -5.44 1.48 4.09
C ILE A 68 -4.09 2.21 4.03
N TYR A 69 -3.11 1.80 4.82
CA TYR A 69 -1.79 2.40 4.81
C TYR A 69 -1.03 2.14 3.50
N ALA A 70 -1.18 0.96 2.89
CA ALA A 70 -0.61 0.68 1.58
C ALA A 70 -1.21 1.60 0.51
N PHE A 71 -2.53 1.81 0.56
CA PHE A 71 -3.20 2.76 -0.31
C PHE A 71 -2.62 4.18 -0.14
N LYS A 72 -2.54 4.68 1.10
CA LYS A 72 -1.98 6.01 1.37
C LYS A 72 -0.51 6.13 0.97
N GLY A 73 0.27 5.05 1.09
CA GLY A 73 1.71 5.08 0.87
C GLY A 73 2.17 4.97 -0.59
N TRP A 74 1.39 4.28 -1.44
CA TRP A 74 1.82 3.92 -2.81
C TRP A 74 0.75 4.02 -3.90
N GLN A 75 -0.53 4.09 -3.52
CA GLN A 75 -1.63 3.95 -4.48
C GLN A 75 -2.53 5.18 -4.50
N GLN A 76 -2.16 6.25 -3.80
CA GLN A 76 -2.98 7.43 -3.68
C GLN A 76 -2.71 8.41 -4.84
N ASP A 77 -1.49 8.37 -5.39
CA ASP A 77 -1.07 9.22 -6.48
C ASP A 77 -1.93 9.00 -7.74
N ASN A 78 -2.37 10.12 -8.35
CA ASN A 78 -3.24 10.16 -9.54
C ASN A 78 -4.63 9.51 -9.42
N VAL A 79 -5.05 9.06 -8.22
CA VAL A 79 -6.43 8.58 -8.01
C VAL A 79 -7.42 9.75 -7.99
N PHE A 80 -6.99 10.91 -7.49
CA PHE A 80 -7.76 12.16 -7.50
C PHE A 80 -6.84 13.36 -7.73
N PRO A 81 -7.30 14.44 -8.40
CA PRO A 81 -6.51 15.66 -8.54
C PRO A 81 -6.03 16.20 -7.18
N GLY A 82 -4.72 16.42 -7.03
CA GLY A 82 -4.11 16.93 -5.80
C GLY A 82 -3.87 15.91 -4.69
N PHE A 83 -4.17 14.63 -4.94
CA PHE A 83 -3.78 13.54 -4.05
C PHE A 83 -2.39 13.04 -4.43
N HIS A 84 -1.50 13.01 -3.44
CA HIS A 84 -0.16 12.44 -3.55
C HIS A 84 -0.02 11.28 -2.60
N ASP A 85 0.88 10.36 -2.92
CA ASP A 85 1.32 9.36 -1.97
C ASP A 85 1.92 10.01 -0.72
N GLU A 86 1.75 9.33 0.41
CA GLU A 86 2.23 9.74 1.73
C GLU A 86 3.23 8.70 2.24
N PRO A 87 4.53 8.81 1.90
CA PRO A 87 5.53 7.77 2.17
C PRO A 87 5.65 7.34 3.63
N ALA A 88 5.26 8.22 4.57
CA ALA A 88 5.24 7.92 6.00
C ALA A 88 4.30 6.75 6.41
N TYR A 89 3.41 6.31 5.52
CA TYR A 89 2.54 5.15 5.74
C TYR A 89 3.12 3.83 5.21
N ARG A 90 4.18 3.85 4.41
CA ARG A 90 4.73 2.66 3.74
C ARG A 90 5.20 1.58 4.73
N GLU A 91 6.03 1.98 5.70
CA GLU A 91 6.49 1.05 6.75
C GLU A 91 5.35 0.58 7.65
N LYS A 92 4.38 1.47 7.93
CA LYS A 92 3.20 1.11 8.72
C LYS A 92 2.37 0.05 8.02
N ALA A 93 2.19 0.15 6.70
CA ALA A 93 1.45 -0.84 5.93
C ALA A 93 2.03 -2.25 6.09
N LEU A 94 3.34 -2.40 5.91
CA LEU A 94 4.03 -3.68 6.06
C LEU A 94 3.94 -4.20 7.50
N ALA A 95 4.13 -3.34 8.49
CA ALA A 95 4.05 -3.71 9.90
C ALA A 95 2.66 -4.24 10.28
N GLU A 96 1.59 -3.59 9.83
CA GLU A 96 0.22 -4.02 10.10
C GLU A 96 -0.13 -5.33 9.38
N LEU A 97 0.30 -5.52 8.13
CA LEU A 97 0.09 -6.78 7.40
C LEU A 97 0.84 -7.95 8.05
N GLN A 98 2.05 -7.70 8.56
CA GLN A 98 2.79 -8.68 9.35
C GLN A 98 2.07 -8.99 10.68
N ALA A 99 1.52 -7.98 11.35
CA ALA A 99 0.74 -8.17 12.58
C ALA A 99 -0.55 -8.98 12.32
N ALA A 100 -1.21 -8.77 11.19
CA ALA A 100 -2.38 -9.55 10.77
C ALA A 100 -2.05 -11.05 10.64
N LEU A 101 -0.93 -11.38 9.97
CA LEU A 101 -0.46 -12.76 9.81
C LEU A 101 0.10 -13.36 11.10
N LYS A 102 0.60 -12.53 12.02
CA LYS A 102 0.96 -13.00 13.37
C LYS A 102 -0.28 -13.41 14.16
N ALA A 103 -1.38 -12.66 14.03
CA ALA A 103 -2.65 -12.96 14.69
C ALA A 103 -3.39 -14.14 14.05
N ASP A 104 -3.37 -14.25 12.72
CA ASP A 104 -3.88 -15.40 11.97
C ASP A 104 -2.97 -15.75 10.77
N PRO A 105 -2.05 -16.72 10.94
CA PRO A 105 -1.12 -17.12 9.87
C PRO A 105 -1.79 -17.72 8.62
N ARG A 106 -3.05 -18.15 8.73
CA ARG A 106 -3.83 -18.77 7.65
C ARG A 106 -4.64 -17.76 6.85
N ARG A 107 -4.62 -16.49 7.24
CA ARG A 107 -5.36 -15.42 6.58
C ARG A 107 -4.78 -15.11 5.20
N PHE A 108 -5.31 -15.79 4.19
CA PHE A 108 -4.84 -15.70 2.81
C PHE A 108 -4.83 -14.27 2.26
N THR A 109 -5.88 -13.50 2.56
CA THR A 109 -6.05 -12.13 2.05
C THR A 109 -4.98 -11.18 2.60
N ALA A 110 -4.63 -11.29 3.89
CA ALA A 110 -3.52 -10.53 4.49
C ALA A 110 -2.17 -10.88 3.85
N ARG A 111 -1.94 -12.15 3.52
CA ARG A 111 -0.72 -12.59 2.82
C ARG A 111 -0.63 -12.02 1.42
N GLN A 112 -1.73 -12.02 0.66
CA GLN A 112 -1.75 -11.40 -0.67
C GLN A 112 -1.49 -9.90 -0.60
N ALA A 113 -2.13 -9.21 0.35
CA ALA A 113 -1.90 -7.79 0.57
C ALA A 113 -0.42 -7.50 0.93
N GLN A 114 0.21 -8.35 1.76
CA GLN A 114 1.63 -8.21 2.09
C GLN A 114 2.52 -8.36 0.85
N ILE A 115 2.31 -9.39 0.02
CA ILE A 115 3.09 -9.60 -1.20
C ILE A 115 2.99 -8.38 -2.13
N VAL A 116 1.79 -7.81 -2.28
CA VAL A 116 1.58 -6.61 -3.09
C VAL A 116 2.31 -5.40 -2.49
N ALA A 117 2.19 -5.16 -1.19
CA ALA A 117 2.88 -4.06 -0.51
C ALA A 117 4.42 -4.19 -0.57
N GLU A 118 4.95 -5.41 -0.43
CA GLU A 118 6.38 -5.70 -0.60
C GLU A 118 6.83 -5.46 -2.05
N GLY A 119 5.98 -5.77 -3.03
CA GLY A 119 6.21 -5.45 -4.44
C GLY A 119 6.35 -3.95 -4.68
N PHE A 120 5.49 -3.12 -4.10
CA PHE A 120 5.63 -1.66 -4.17
C PHE A 120 6.90 -1.17 -3.48
N ALA A 121 7.19 -1.67 -2.28
CA ALA A 121 8.41 -1.31 -1.55
C ALA A 121 9.69 -1.72 -2.31
N ALA A 122 9.65 -2.82 -3.06
CA ALA A 122 10.75 -3.21 -3.94
C ALA A 122 10.87 -2.27 -5.15
N ALA A 123 9.76 -1.88 -5.76
CA ALA A 123 9.74 -0.96 -6.90
C ALA A 123 10.31 0.43 -6.54
N ASP A 124 10.03 0.94 -5.33
CA ASP A 124 10.62 2.18 -4.81
C ASP A 124 12.16 2.17 -4.75
N ARG A 125 12.77 0.98 -4.65
CA ARG A 125 14.23 0.80 -4.57
C ARG A 125 14.89 0.60 -5.93
N VAL A 126 14.10 0.44 -6.99
CA VAL A 126 14.63 0.33 -8.34
C VAL A 126 14.99 1.73 -8.80
N ASP A 127 16.29 2.01 -8.89
CA ASP A 127 16.76 3.24 -9.54
C ASP A 127 16.13 3.33 -10.93
N PRO A 128 15.59 4.50 -11.32
CA PRO A 128 15.06 4.66 -12.66
C PRO A 128 16.14 4.25 -13.65
N MET A 129 15.79 3.33 -14.56
CA MET A 129 16.76 2.80 -15.52
C MET A 129 17.51 3.96 -16.19
N LEU A 130 18.84 3.87 -16.19
CA LEU A 130 19.66 4.83 -16.90
C LEU A 130 19.15 4.95 -18.34
N ARG A 131 19.05 6.19 -18.83
CA ARG A 131 18.62 6.44 -20.20
C ARG A 131 19.51 5.63 -21.15
N ARG A 132 18.89 4.83 -22.02
CA ARG A 132 19.62 3.98 -22.99
C ARG A 132 20.65 4.85 -23.75
N PRO A 133 21.92 4.42 -23.88
CA PRO A 133 22.94 5.20 -24.58
C PRO A 133 22.54 5.64 -25.99
N ALA A 134 21.80 4.78 -26.72
CA ALA A 134 21.25 5.11 -28.03
C ALA A 134 20.26 6.29 -28.00
N ILE A 135 19.40 6.38 -26.97
CA ILE A 135 18.49 7.51 -26.80
C ILE A 135 19.27 8.79 -26.49
N THR A 136 20.29 8.71 -25.63
CA THR A 136 21.15 9.85 -25.31
C THR A 136 21.87 10.39 -26.55
N LEU A 137 22.38 9.50 -27.41
CA LEU A 137 23.03 9.89 -28.68
C LEU A 137 22.04 10.50 -29.67
N LEU A 138 20.84 9.93 -29.79
CA LEU A 138 19.78 10.44 -30.68
C LEU A 138 19.26 11.79 -30.21
N ASP A 139 19.08 12.00 -28.89
CA ASP A 139 18.70 13.30 -28.33
C ASP A 139 19.78 14.36 -28.68
N ALA A 140 21.07 14.03 -28.59
CA ALA A 140 22.15 14.94 -28.98
C ALA A 140 22.23 15.20 -30.50
N GLN A 141 21.82 14.24 -31.33
CA GLN A 141 21.68 14.43 -32.78
C GLN A 141 20.49 15.33 -33.11
N ILE A 142 19.35 15.15 -32.43
CA ILE A 142 18.17 16.02 -32.56
C ILE A 142 18.53 17.46 -32.21
N GLU A 143 19.22 17.70 -31.10
CA GLU A 143 19.62 19.06 -30.72
C GLU A 143 20.58 19.70 -31.74
N ARG A 144 21.52 18.94 -32.31
CA ARG A 144 22.38 19.44 -33.39
C ARG A 144 21.62 19.69 -34.69
N GLY A 145 20.66 18.84 -35.02
CA GLY A 145 19.82 18.92 -36.21
C GLY A 145 18.81 20.08 -36.20
N ARG A 146 18.64 20.78 -35.06
CA ARG A 146 17.87 22.03 -35.00
C ARG A 146 18.61 23.23 -35.60
N SER A 147 19.90 23.09 -35.91
CA SER A 147 20.64 24.11 -36.64
C SER A 147 20.03 24.32 -38.04
N PRO A 148 19.89 25.57 -38.51
CA PRO A 148 19.43 25.87 -39.87
C PRO A 148 20.37 25.32 -40.97
N ASP A 149 21.60 24.97 -40.61
CA ASP A 149 22.61 24.42 -41.52
C ASP A 149 22.43 22.91 -41.77
N VAL A 150 21.55 22.24 -41.01
CA VAL A 150 21.28 20.80 -41.16
C VAL A 150 20.03 20.60 -42.02
N PRO A 151 20.07 19.73 -43.05
CA PRO A 151 18.89 19.42 -43.85
C PRO A 151 17.73 18.89 -43.00
N ILE A 152 16.54 19.44 -43.18
CA ILE A 152 15.34 19.06 -42.41
C ILE A 152 15.02 17.56 -42.49
N GLY A 153 15.36 16.91 -43.62
CA GLY A 153 15.18 15.47 -43.79
C GLY A 153 15.98 14.64 -42.79
N GLU A 154 17.20 15.08 -42.45
CA GLU A 154 18.07 14.41 -41.48
C GLU A 154 17.50 14.52 -40.05
N LEU A 155 16.95 15.68 -39.69
CA LEU A 155 16.25 15.86 -38.42
C LEU A 155 15.00 14.96 -38.32
N ILE A 156 14.20 14.87 -39.38
CA ILE A 156 13.00 14.02 -39.43
C ILE A 156 13.39 12.54 -39.28
N GLU A 157 14.42 12.07 -39.98
CA GLU A 157 14.90 10.69 -39.87
C GLU A 157 15.42 10.36 -38.46
N THR A 158 16.16 11.29 -37.85
CA THR A 158 16.65 11.14 -36.48
C THR A 158 15.49 11.08 -35.47
N LEU A 159 14.48 11.94 -35.64
CA LEU A 159 13.27 11.92 -34.80
C LEU A 159 12.52 10.58 -34.91
N GLN A 160 12.33 10.07 -36.13
CA GLN A 160 11.67 8.78 -36.35
C GLN A 160 12.47 7.62 -35.73
N THR A 161 13.80 7.66 -35.86
CA THR A 161 14.69 6.65 -35.26
C THR A 161 14.63 6.68 -33.74
N ARG A 162 14.61 7.87 -33.15
CA ARG A 162 14.45 8.06 -31.70
C ARG A 162 13.10 7.55 -31.20
N MET A 163 12.02 7.82 -31.92
CA MET A 163 10.69 7.28 -31.58
C MET A 163 10.68 5.75 -31.59
N LYS A 164 11.27 5.11 -32.61
CA LYS A 164 11.38 3.65 -32.69
C LYS A 164 12.22 3.07 -31.55
N ALA A 165 13.37 3.69 -31.26
CA ALA A 165 14.27 3.24 -30.20
C ALA A 165 13.65 3.35 -28.79
N GLN A 166 12.77 4.33 -28.57
CA GLN A 166 12.02 4.47 -27.31
C GLN A 166 10.88 3.45 -27.21
N ALA A 167 10.24 3.10 -28.33
CA ALA A 167 9.16 2.12 -28.39
C ALA A 167 9.64 0.65 -28.34
N ASP A 168 10.95 0.40 -28.45
CA ASP A 168 11.52 -0.95 -28.35
C ASP A 168 11.32 -1.51 -26.94
N SER A 169 10.47 -2.53 -26.85
CA SER A 169 10.01 -3.20 -25.64
C SER A 169 11.06 -4.11 -24.99
N THR A 170 12.24 -4.27 -25.60
CA THR A 170 13.26 -5.21 -25.10
C THR A 170 13.86 -4.70 -23.78
N PRO A 171 13.73 -5.45 -22.66
CA PRO A 171 14.41 -5.11 -21.42
C PRO A 171 15.92 -5.29 -21.59
N TYR A 172 16.72 -4.33 -21.12
CA TYR A 172 18.16 -4.52 -20.93
C TYR A 172 18.34 -5.24 -19.59
N PHE A 173 18.82 -6.49 -19.63
CA PHE A 173 19.26 -7.25 -18.45
C PHE A 173 20.77 -7.07 -18.25
#